data_AF-X1VFW2-F1
#
_entry.id   AF-X1VFW2-F1
#
_cell.length_a   1.000
_cell.length_b   1.000
_cell.length_c   1.000
_cell.angle_alpha   90.00
_cell.angle_beta   90.00
_cell.angle_gamma   90.00
#
_symmetry.space_group_name_H-M   'P 1'
#
loop_
_entity.id
_entity.type
_entity.pdbx_description
1 polymer ?
#
loop_
_entity_poly.entity_id
_entity_poly.type
_entity_poly.pdbx_seq_one_letter_code
_entity_poly.pdbx_strand_id
1 'polypeptide(L)'
;LGTIGISFLYRMRLEDRAVSNYQDSLKADYLAQAGIERAIAELRNDTNEYDDLYEPWARGFQESLGEGTYEVSEAENPGENEKGERLGIFDEASKINLNVVGTGKYDEGWTPWEINLGAITAINKQLGSDGIDNDEDGKTDEENEGVQVIIKYRYGEDGAPGIKDVDDDQDRIVLQSDGIDNDGDDEIDEPDEGVDEPDEFSPTRPYGDDNPFNTVEEIRLIRGIGDKTFKKIKDYLTIYSYDKNVDKEGNLRININ
;
A
#
# COMPACT_ATOMS: atom_id res chain seq x y z
N LEU A 1 36.75 -0.42 -51.07
CA LEU A 1 35.59 -1.28 -51.40
C LEU A 1 35.34 -2.35 -50.32
N GLY A 2 36.33 -3.16 -49.92
CA GLY A 2 36.14 -4.17 -48.85
C GLY A 2 35.75 -3.63 -47.47
N THR A 3 36.26 -2.45 -47.08
CA THR A 3 35.94 -1.81 -45.79
C THR A 3 34.48 -1.35 -45.67
N ILE A 4 33.86 -0.93 -46.78
CA ILE A 4 32.45 -0.49 -46.83
C ILE A 4 31.50 -1.70 -46.82
N GLY A 5 31.88 -2.81 -47.47
CA GLY A 5 31.09 -4.04 -47.43
C GLY A 5 31.03 -4.67 -46.02
N ILE A 6 32.15 -4.64 -45.29
CA ILE A 6 32.22 -5.14 -43.91
C ILE A 6 31.39 -4.26 -42.96
N SER A 7 31.45 -2.93 -43.09
CA SER A 7 30.66 -2.04 -42.24
C SER A 7 29.15 -2.13 -42.52
N PHE A 8 28.76 -2.33 -43.79
CA PHE A 8 27.37 -2.57 -44.16
C PHE A 8 26.82 -3.88 -43.57
N LEU A 9 27.56 -4.99 -43.70
CA LEU A 9 27.17 -6.28 -43.11
C LEU A 9 27.08 -6.23 -41.59
N TYR A 10 27.98 -5.48 -40.93
CA TYR A 10 27.93 -5.28 -39.50
C TYR A 10 26.69 -4.50 -39.07
N ARG A 11 26.33 -3.42 -39.78
CA ARG A 11 25.09 -2.66 -39.54
C ARG A 11 23.84 -3.52 -39.76
N MET A 12 23.79 -4.29 -40.84
CA MET A 12 22.67 -5.19 -41.12
C MET A 12 22.45 -6.21 -39.98
N ARG A 13 23.53 -6.81 -39.46
CA ARG A 13 23.43 -7.72 -38.30
C ARG A 13 22.97 -7.02 -37.02
N LEU A 14 23.34 -5.75 -36.81
CA LEU A 14 22.86 -4.98 -35.66
C LEU A 14 21.38 -4.64 -35.82
N GLU A 15 20.94 -4.26 -37.01
CA GLU A 15 19.54 -4.01 -37.34
C GLU A 15 18.71 -5.29 -37.18
N ASP A 16 19.17 -6.43 -37.70
CA ASP A 16 18.50 -7.73 -37.55
C ASP A 16 18.34 -8.09 -36.07
N ARG A 17 19.37 -7.89 -35.25
CA ARG A 17 19.29 -8.10 -33.79
C ARG A 17 18.31 -7.14 -33.12
N ALA A 18 18.32 -5.87 -33.51
CA ALA A 18 17.39 -4.88 -32.96
C ALA A 18 15.94 -5.21 -33.31
N VAL A 19 15.68 -5.67 -34.55
CA VAL A 19 14.36 -6.11 -34.99
C VAL A 19 13.91 -7.36 -34.24
N SER A 20 14.79 -8.37 -34.08
CA SER A 20 14.48 -9.57 -33.30
C SER A 20 14.15 -9.22 -31.86
N ASN A 21 14.98 -8.42 -31.19
CA ASN A 21 14.74 -7.99 -29.82
C ASN A 21 13.42 -7.23 -29.67
N TYR A 22 13.08 -6.37 -30.65
CA TYR A 22 11.81 -5.65 -30.65
C TYR A 22 10.61 -6.60 -30.83
N GLN A 23 10.71 -7.58 -31.71
CA GLN A 23 9.68 -8.61 -31.90
C GLN A 23 9.49 -9.45 -30.63
N ASP A 24 10.58 -9.87 -29.98
CA ASP A 24 10.54 -10.65 -28.74
C ASP A 24 9.94 -9.82 -27.59
N SER A 25 10.29 -8.53 -27.48
CA SER A 25 9.69 -7.62 -26.50
C SER A 25 8.19 -7.45 -26.70
N LEU A 26 7.73 -7.32 -27.95
CA LEU A 26 6.30 -7.23 -28.24
C LEU A 26 5.57 -8.54 -27.88
N LYS A 27 6.15 -9.69 -28.24
CA LYS A 27 5.58 -10.99 -27.86
C LYS A 27 5.47 -11.13 -26.34
N ALA A 28 6.51 -10.74 -25.61
CA ALA A 28 6.52 -10.76 -24.15
C ALA A 28 5.45 -9.85 -23.54
N ASP A 29 5.26 -8.64 -24.09
CA ASP A 29 4.21 -7.70 -23.64
C ASP A 29 2.80 -8.27 -23.83
N TYR A 30 2.50 -8.84 -25.01
CA TYR A 30 1.21 -9.48 -25.26
C TYR A 30 0.98 -10.73 -24.39
N LEU A 31 2.02 -11.52 -24.12
CA LEU A 31 1.94 -12.66 -23.20
C LEU A 31 1.66 -12.20 -21.76
N ALA A 32 2.29 -11.12 -21.31
CA ALA A 32 2.02 -10.52 -20.00
C ALA A 32 0.58 -10.01 -19.90
N GLN A 33 0.09 -9.31 -20.92
CA GLN A 33 -1.30 -8.85 -21.00
C GLN A 33 -2.28 -10.04 -20.98
N ALA A 34 -1.99 -11.12 -21.70
CA ALA A 34 -2.80 -12.33 -21.66
C ALA A 34 -2.86 -12.96 -20.25
N GLY A 35 -1.74 -12.98 -19.53
CA GLY A 35 -1.69 -13.40 -18.12
C GLY A 35 -2.56 -12.54 -17.21
N ILE A 36 -2.54 -11.21 -17.39
CA ILE A 36 -3.38 -10.26 -16.64
C ILE A 36 -4.87 -10.49 -16.95
N GLU A 37 -5.25 -10.59 -18.21
CA GLU A 37 -6.66 -10.83 -18.60
C GLU A 37 -7.16 -12.19 -18.07
N ARG A 38 -6.29 -13.21 -18.09
CA ARG A 38 -6.59 -14.52 -17.51
C ARG A 38 -6.79 -14.44 -15.99
N ALA A 39 -5.98 -13.64 -15.28
CA ALA A 39 -6.12 -13.39 -13.85
C ALA A 39 -7.44 -12.68 -13.54
N ILE A 40 -7.77 -11.62 -14.30
CA ILE A 40 -9.05 -10.90 -14.17
C ILE A 40 -10.23 -11.85 -14.41
N ALA A 41 -10.13 -12.73 -15.39
CA ALA A 41 -11.17 -13.73 -15.65
C ALA A 41 -11.33 -14.73 -14.51
N GLU A 42 -10.24 -15.15 -13.85
CA GLU A 42 -10.30 -16.01 -12.68
C GLU A 42 -11.03 -15.33 -11.53
N LEU A 43 -10.64 -14.10 -11.18
CA LEU A 43 -11.26 -13.32 -10.11
C LEU A 43 -12.74 -12.99 -10.41
N ARG A 44 -13.12 -12.79 -11.67
CA ARG A 44 -14.53 -12.58 -12.06
C ARG A 44 -15.37 -13.85 -12.00
N ASN A 45 -14.75 -15.01 -12.16
CA ASN A 45 -15.43 -16.30 -12.05
C ASN A 45 -15.54 -16.75 -10.59
N ASP A 46 -14.76 -16.14 -9.70
CA ASP A 46 -14.96 -16.31 -8.28
C ASP A 46 -16.25 -15.62 -7.84
N THR A 47 -17.07 -16.37 -7.12
CA THR A 47 -18.44 -15.97 -6.78
C THR A 47 -18.80 -16.31 -5.33
N ASN A 48 -17.84 -16.80 -4.57
CA ASN A 48 -18.04 -17.03 -3.15
C ASN A 48 -18.04 -15.69 -2.38
N GLU A 49 -18.35 -15.76 -1.09
CA GLU A 49 -18.39 -14.56 -0.22
C GLU A 49 -17.07 -14.35 0.55
N TYR A 50 -16.02 -15.10 0.23
CA TYR A 50 -14.77 -15.08 0.99
C TYR A 50 -13.57 -15.33 0.08
N ASP A 51 -12.50 -14.56 0.29
CA ASP A 51 -11.23 -14.77 -0.40
C ASP A 51 -10.25 -15.55 0.51
N ASP A 52 -9.70 -16.66 0.03
CA ASP A 52 -8.70 -17.44 0.77
C ASP A 52 -7.50 -17.91 -0.08
N LEU A 53 -6.37 -18.22 0.60
CA LEU A 53 -5.14 -18.64 -0.06
C LEU A 53 -5.22 -20.05 -0.71
N TYR A 54 -6.28 -20.80 -0.45
CA TYR A 54 -6.52 -22.11 -1.03
C TYR A 54 -7.34 -22.04 -2.31
N GLU A 55 -7.74 -20.87 -2.77
CA GLU A 55 -8.55 -20.70 -3.96
C GLU A 55 -7.76 -20.83 -5.26
N PRO A 56 -8.44 -21.12 -6.38
CA PRO A 56 -7.79 -21.21 -7.69
C PRO A 56 -6.98 -19.96 -8.06
N TRP A 57 -7.47 -18.76 -7.72
CA TRP A 57 -6.78 -17.51 -8.02
C TRP A 57 -5.44 -17.39 -7.27
N ALA A 58 -5.37 -17.87 -6.02
CA ALA A 58 -4.18 -17.79 -5.17
C ALA A 58 -3.10 -18.84 -5.52
N ARG A 59 -3.52 -20.01 -6.04
CA ARG A 59 -2.59 -21.09 -6.42
C ARG A 59 -1.81 -20.83 -7.71
N GLY A 60 -2.31 -19.93 -8.54
CA GLY A 60 -1.69 -19.57 -9.81
C GLY A 60 -1.95 -20.56 -10.95
N PHE A 61 -1.50 -20.17 -12.15
CA PHE A 61 -1.73 -20.88 -13.39
C PHE A 61 -0.64 -20.61 -14.43
N GLN A 62 -0.48 -21.53 -15.38
CA GLN A 62 0.47 -21.42 -16.49
C GLN A 62 -0.22 -21.86 -17.79
N GLU A 63 -0.09 -21.06 -18.85
CA GLU A 63 -0.68 -21.36 -20.15
C GLU A 63 0.26 -20.98 -21.31
N SER A 64 0.18 -21.73 -22.41
CA SER A 64 0.93 -21.46 -23.64
C SER A 64 0.04 -20.77 -24.67
N LEU A 65 0.51 -19.64 -25.21
CA LEU A 65 -0.17 -18.85 -26.23
C LEU A 65 0.76 -18.65 -27.44
N GLY A 66 0.51 -19.41 -28.50
CA GLY A 66 1.34 -19.37 -29.72
C GLY A 66 2.73 -19.96 -29.49
N GLU A 67 3.76 -19.13 -29.66
CA GLU A 67 5.18 -19.53 -29.50
C GLU A 67 5.74 -19.29 -28.09
N GLY A 68 4.94 -18.75 -27.17
CA GLY A 68 5.37 -18.44 -25.80
C GLY A 68 4.44 -19.00 -24.73
N THR A 69 4.89 -18.90 -23.49
CA THR A 69 4.18 -19.33 -22.29
C THR A 69 4.20 -18.18 -21.29
N TYR A 70 3.08 -17.96 -20.60
CA TYR A 70 3.03 -17.10 -19.44
C TYR A 70 2.71 -17.93 -18.20
N GLU A 71 3.19 -17.48 -17.06
CA GLU A 71 2.96 -18.08 -15.75
C GLU A 71 2.60 -16.98 -14.77
N VAL A 72 1.51 -17.18 -14.05
CA VAL A 72 1.03 -16.31 -12.98
C VAL A 72 0.92 -17.19 -11.74
N SER A 73 2.01 -17.32 -11.01
CA SER A 73 2.10 -18.11 -9.78
C SER A 73 3.11 -17.44 -8.86
N GLU A 74 2.88 -17.51 -7.55
CA GLU A 74 3.93 -17.17 -6.61
C GLU A 74 5.12 -18.07 -6.91
N ALA A 75 6.22 -17.49 -7.39
CA ALA A 75 7.42 -18.23 -7.70
C ALA A 75 7.79 -19.06 -6.47
N GLU A 76 7.66 -20.39 -6.58
CA GLU A 76 7.90 -21.34 -5.46
C GLU A 76 9.30 -21.15 -4.85
N ASN A 77 10.20 -20.48 -5.57
CA ASN A 77 11.43 -19.92 -5.04
C ASN A 77 11.71 -18.52 -5.64
N PRO A 78 11.57 -17.42 -4.86
CA PRO A 78 11.98 -16.07 -5.30
C PRO A 78 13.50 -15.92 -5.54
N GLY A 79 14.26 -17.01 -5.57
CA GLY A 79 15.67 -17.03 -5.93
C GLY A 79 15.93 -17.40 -7.40
N GLU A 80 14.94 -17.89 -8.16
CA GLU A 80 15.14 -18.35 -9.54
C GLU A 80 14.81 -17.30 -10.62
N ASN A 81 14.05 -16.25 -10.28
CA ASN A 81 14.00 -15.05 -11.10
C ASN A 81 15.17 -14.13 -10.73
N GLU A 82 15.93 -13.65 -11.74
CA GLU A 82 17.16 -12.83 -11.55
C GLU A 82 16.95 -11.58 -10.65
N LYS A 83 15.70 -11.19 -10.38
CA LYS A 83 15.31 -10.04 -9.55
C LYS A 83 14.62 -10.38 -8.22
N GLY A 84 14.23 -11.64 -7.98
CA GLY A 84 13.51 -12.04 -6.78
C GLY A 84 12.16 -11.35 -6.55
N GLU A 85 11.45 -11.04 -7.63
CA GLU A 85 10.14 -10.38 -7.59
C GLU A 85 9.03 -11.43 -7.41
N ARG A 86 8.07 -11.17 -6.52
CA ARG A 86 6.91 -12.06 -6.38
C ARG A 86 5.99 -11.79 -7.58
N LEU A 87 5.71 -12.83 -8.37
CA LEU A 87 4.74 -12.81 -9.47
C LEU A 87 3.51 -13.58 -9.00
N GLY A 88 2.31 -13.23 -9.45
CA GLY A 88 1.09 -13.89 -8.99
C GLY A 88 -0.02 -12.90 -8.69
N ILE A 89 -1.12 -13.43 -8.14
CA ILE A 89 -2.23 -12.66 -7.62
C ILE A 89 -2.07 -12.62 -6.10
N PHE A 90 -2.09 -11.42 -5.53
CA PHE A 90 -1.90 -11.22 -4.10
C PHE A 90 -3.07 -10.45 -3.53
N ASP A 91 -3.53 -10.88 -2.37
CA ASP A 91 -4.49 -10.12 -1.60
C ASP A 91 -3.79 -8.96 -0.88
N GLU A 92 -4.04 -7.74 -1.36
CA GLU A 92 -3.56 -6.51 -0.72
C GLU A 92 -4.32 -6.21 0.58
N ALA A 93 -5.51 -6.78 0.80
CA ALA A 93 -6.29 -6.57 2.02
C ALA A 93 -5.66 -7.21 3.26
N SER A 94 -4.84 -8.25 3.06
CA SER A 94 -4.03 -8.88 4.11
C SER A 94 -2.88 -8.01 4.67
N LYS A 95 -2.62 -6.83 4.07
CA LYS A 95 -1.53 -5.94 4.43
C LYS A 95 -2.01 -4.68 5.15
N ILE A 96 -1.10 -4.06 5.88
CA ILE A 96 -1.35 -2.81 6.60
C ILE A 96 -1.38 -1.66 5.59
N ASN A 97 -2.50 -0.94 5.50
CA ASN A 97 -2.60 0.24 4.65
C ASN A 97 -2.01 1.47 5.34
N LEU A 98 -0.94 2.02 4.75
CA LEU A 98 -0.27 3.22 5.23
C LEU A 98 -1.18 4.45 5.30
N ASN A 99 -2.17 4.57 4.41
CA ASN A 99 -3.10 5.69 4.36
C ASN A 99 -4.27 5.60 5.33
N VAL A 100 -4.37 4.52 6.12
CA VAL A 100 -5.49 4.32 7.04
C VAL A 100 -4.99 4.04 8.46
N VAL A 101 -3.96 3.21 8.59
CA VAL A 101 -3.37 2.76 9.86
C VAL A 101 -3.03 3.91 10.82
N GLY A 102 -3.37 3.78 12.09
CA GLY A 102 -3.15 4.78 13.14
C GLY A 102 -2.13 4.35 14.20
N THR A 103 -2.27 4.93 15.39
CA THR A 103 -1.28 4.81 16.48
C THR A 103 -1.83 4.22 17.78
N GLY A 104 -3.16 4.10 17.89
CA GLY A 104 -3.88 3.82 19.12
C GLY A 104 -3.77 2.39 19.66
N LYS A 105 -4.38 2.18 20.82
CA LYS A 105 -4.73 0.86 21.34
C LYS A 105 -6.09 0.45 20.74
N TYR A 106 -6.38 -0.84 20.79
CA TYR A 106 -7.61 -1.37 20.22
C TYR A 106 -8.73 -1.13 21.21
N ASP A 107 -9.64 -0.22 20.90
CA ASP A 107 -10.67 0.19 21.86
C ASP A 107 -12.07 -0.20 21.37
N GLU A 108 -12.57 0.30 20.23
CA GLU A 108 -14.00 0.21 19.89
C GLU A 108 -14.33 -0.42 18.51
N GLY A 109 -13.36 -0.71 17.63
CA GLY A 109 -13.63 -1.32 16.32
C GLY A 109 -14.27 -0.37 15.31
N TRP A 110 -14.09 0.94 15.48
CA TRP A 110 -14.79 2.00 14.74
C TRP A 110 -14.28 2.15 13.31
N THR A 111 -12.96 2.31 13.15
CA THR A 111 -12.32 2.43 11.84
C THR A 111 -11.04 1.60 11.75
N PRO A 112 -10.55 1.27 10.54
CA PRO A 112 -9.26 0.59 10.40
C PRO A 112 -8.06 1.44 10.87
N TRP A 113 -8.28 2.71 11.24
CA TRP A 113 -7.26 3.54 11.88
C TRP A 113 -6.78 2.96 13.21
N GLU A 114 -7.62 2.19 13.90
CA GLU A 114 -7.24 1.49 15.13
C GLU A 114 -6.17 0.41 14.93
N ILE A 115 -5.88 0.03 13.68
CA ILE A 115 -4.76 -0.88 13.40
C ILE A 115 -3.46 -0.17 13.80
N ASN A 116 -2.73 -0.74 14.75
CA ASN A 116 -1.53 -0.11 15.28
C ASN A 116 -0.31 -0.39 14.39
N LEU A 117 0.22 0.66 13.74
CA LEU A 117 1.43 0.55 12.89
C LEU A 117 2.70 0.18 13.69
N GLY A 118 2.73 0.51 14.98
CA GLY A 118 3.82 0.19 15.90
C GLY A 118 4.04 -1.31 16.09
N ALA A 119 3.06 -2.14 15.73
CA ALA A 119 3.23 -3.59 15.61
C ALA A 119 4.36 -3.96 14.63
N ILE A 120 4.71 -3.09 13.66
CA ILE A 120 5.88 -3.24 12.81
C ILE A 120 7.14 -2.84 13.58
N THR A 121 7.56 -3.72 14.51
CA THR A 121 8.69 -3.46 15.42
C THR A 121 10.02 -3.12 14.74
N ALA A 122 10.17 -3.46 13.45
CA ALA A 122 11.36 -3.13 12.67
C ALA A 122 11.57 -1.62 12.49
N ILE A 123 10.50 -0.83 12.41
CA ILE A 123 10.56 0.62 12.22
C ILE A 123 10.84 1.28 13.57
N ASN A 124 10.01 1.00 14.57
CA ASN A 124 10.13 1.59 15.91
C ASN A 124 11.47 1.27 16.59
N LYS A 125 11.98 0.04 16.48
CA LYS A 125 13.31 -0.29 17.03
C LYS A 125 14.43 0.47 16.35
N GLN A 126 14.28 0.81 15.07
CA GLN A 126 15.33 1.51 14.34
C GLN A 126 15.30 3.00 14.66
N LEU A 127 14.13 3.62 14.57
CA LEU A 127 13.99 5.07 14.73
C LEU A 127 14.05 5.48 16.21
N GLY A 128 13.41 4.73 17.11
CA GLY A 128 13.48 4.98 18.55
C GLY A 128 14.84 4.69 19.21
N SER A 129 15.94 4.59 18.46
CA SER A 129 17.29 4.45 19.00
C SER A 129 18.41 4.94 18.06
N ASP A 130 18.10 5.77 17.07
CA ASP A 130 19.09 6.29 16.12
C ASP A 130 19.72 7.63 16.54
N GLY A 131 19.25 8.21 17.66
CA GLY A 131 19.73 9.46 18.25
C GLY A 131 19.30 10.70 17.47
N ILE A 132 18.26 10.58 16.66
CA ILE A 132 17.71 11.61 15.78
C ILE A 132 16.27 11.87 16.21
N ASP A 133 15.80 13.12 16.09
CA ASP A 133 14.39 13.50 16.33
C ASP A 133 13.64 13.43 14.99
N ASN A 134 13.16 12.25 14.61
CA ASN A 134 12.72 11.95 13.24
C ASN A 134 11.36 12.59 12.89
N ASP A 135 10.46 12.73 13.85
CA ASP A 135 9.16 13.40 13.73
C ASP A 135 9.20 14.90 14.12
N GLU A 136 10.33 15.40 14.61
CA GLU A 136 10.57 16.81 14.92
C GLU A 136 9.67 17.35 16.04
N ASP A 137 9.33 16.49 17.00
CA ASP A 137 8.53 16.83 18.19
C ASP A 137 9.39 17.39 19.35
N GLY A 138 10.72 17.40 19.18
CA GLY A 138 11.70 17.87 20.15
C GLY A 138 12.19 16.79 21.12
N LYS A 139 11.73 15.54 20.98
CA LYS A 139 12.23 14.37 21.69
C LYS A 139 13.03 13.49 20.73
N THR A 140 13.84 12.62 21.29
CA THR A 140 14.71 11.71 20.53
C THR A 140 14.55 10.32 21.11
N ASP A 141 14.59 9.30 20.26
CA ASP A 141 14.59 7.89 20.67
C ASP A 141 13.32 7.46 21.43
N GLU A 142 12.15 7.86 20.94
CA GLU A 142 10.87 7.48 21.51
C GLU A 142 10.39 6.10 21.02
N GLU A 143 9.67 5.36 21.86
CA GLU A 143 9.21 4.01 21.53
C GLU A 143 8.33 3.95 20.26
N ASN A 144 7.57 5.01 20.02
CA ASN A 144 6.64 5.13 18.89
C ASN A 144 7.09 6.12 17.80
N GLU A 145 8.33 6.60 17.87
CA GLU A 145 8.88 7.60 16.94
C GLU A 145 8.70 7.19 15.47
N GLY A 146 8.87 5.90 15.18
CA GLY A 146 8.71 5.37 13.83
C GLY A 146 7.28 5.40 13.29
N VAL A 147 6.29 5.36 14.17
CA VAL A 147 4.88 5.52 13.79
C VAL A 147 4.55 6.99 13.64
N GLN A 148 4.97 7.82 14.60
CA GLN A 148 4.69 9.25 14.60
C GLN A 148 5.25 9.95 13.37
N VAL A 149 6.44 9.58 12.92
CA VAL A 149 7.01 10.14 11.69
C VAL A 149 6.21 9.76 10.43
N ILE A 150 5.57 8.58 10.42
CA ILE A 150 4.73 8.14 9.30
C ILE A 150 3.39 8.89 9.32
N ILE A 151 2.80 9.07 10.50
CA ILE A 151 1.56 9.86 10.66
C ILE A 151 1.81 11.33 10.31
N LYS A 152 2.89 11.93 10.82
CA LYS A 152 3.30 13.28 10.44
C LYS A 152 3.51 13.41 8.93
N TYR A 153 4.11 12.41 8.28
CA TYR A 153 4.23 12.44 6.82
C TYR A 153 2.88 12.46 6.10
N ARG A 154 1.84 11.81 6.66
CA ARG A 154 0.49 11.77 6.11
C ARG A 154 -0.28 13.07 6.33
N TYR A 155 -0.23 13.62 7.52
CA TYR A 155 -1.02 14.79 7.92
C TYR A 155 -0.30 16.11 7.60
N GLY A 156 1.01 16.06 7.39
CA GLY A 156 1.79 17.23 7.03
C GLY A 156 2.42 17.93 8.24
N GLU A 157 2.62 19.23 8.11
CA GLU A 157 3.28 20.06 9.11
C GLU A 157 2.38 20.40 10.30
N ASP A 158 1.06 20.46 10.08
CA ASP A 158 0.10 20.75 11.15
C ASP A 158 -0.13 19.53 12.08
N GLY A 159 0.17 18.33 11.58
CA GLY A 159 0.09 17.06 12.28
C GLY A 159 -1.34 16.57 12.51
N ALA A 160 -2.34 17.15 11.83
CA ALA A 160 -3.75 16.82 11.95
C ALA A 160 -4.31 16.38 10.59
N PRO A 161 -5.26 15.42 10.55
CA PRO A 161 -5.96 15.11 9.32
C PRO A 161 -6.75 16.33 8.85
N GLY A 162 -6.73 16.62 7.55
CA GLY A 162 -7.50 17.74 7.01
C GLY A 162 -6.91 19.11 7.35
N ILE A 163 -7.70 20.00 7.96
CA ILE A 163 -7.23 21.28 8.49
C ILE A 163 -7.27 21.23 10.01
N LYS A 164 -6.11 21.36 10.66
CA LYS A 164 -6.03 21.45 12.12
C LYS A 164 -7.08 22.34 12.80
N ASP A 165 -7.65 21.82 13.87
CA ASP A 165 -8.69 22.42 14.72
C ASP A 165 -10.02 22.73 13.96
N VAL A 166 -10.28 22.05 12.83
CA VAL A 166 -11.48 22.26 12.01
C VAL A 166 -12.25 20.96 11.82
N ASP A 167 -13.55 21.03 12.04
CA ASP A 167 -14.53 19.99 11.67
C ASP A 167 -14.80 20.09 10.16
N ASP A 168 -14.08 19.29 9.38
CA ASP A 168 -13.99 19.40 7.92
C ASP A 168 -15.20 18.81 7.20
N ASP A 169 -15.87 17.82 7.80
CA ASP A 169 -17.03 17.14 7.23
C ASP A 169 -18.38 17.49 7.92
N GLN A 170 -18.31 18.26 9.01
CA GLN A 170 -19.42 18.87 9.74
C GLN A 170 -20.29 17.89 10.51
N ASP A 171 -19.69 16.81 11.03
CA ASP A 171 -20.39 15.73 11.68
C ASP A 171 -20.29 15.72 13.22
N ARG A 172 -19.44 16.57 13.82
CA ARG A 172 -19.28 16.80 15.28
C ARG A 172 -20.55 16.68 16.10
N ILE A 173 -21.66 17.26 15.60
CA ILE A 173 -22.93 17.29 16.34
C ILE A 173 -23.43 15.87 16.66
N VAL A 174 -23.16 14.92 15.76
CA VAL A 174 -23.51 13.51 15.88
C VAL A 174 -22.52 12.81 16.79
N LEU A 175 -21.22 13.00 16.56
CA LEU A 175 -20.15 12.24 17.20
C LEU A 175 -20.03 12.50 18.71
N GLN A 176 -20.07 13.78 19.14
CA GLN A 176 -20.00 14.23 20.55
C GLN A 176 -20.98 13.58 21.56
N SER A 177 -21.89 12.70 21.10
CA SER A 177 -22.89 12.02 21.92
C SER A 177 -23.29 10.64 21.38
N ASP A 178 -22.45 10.00 20.56
CA ASP A 178 -22.73 8.68 19.98
C ASP A 178 -22.23 7.50 20.82
N GLY A 179 -21.46 7.78 21.88
CA GLY A 179 -20.95 6.83 22.85
C GLY A 179 -19.64 6.15 22.45
N ILE A 180 -18.91 6.70 21.47
CA ILE A 180 -17.65 6.18 20.95
C ILE A 180 -16.54 7.23 21.18
N ASP A 181 -15.32 6.76 21.46
CA ASP A 181 -14.11 7.59 21.46
C ASP A 181 -13.61 7.72 20.00
N ASN A 182 -14.09 8.75 19.29
CA ASN A 182 -13.92 8.89 17.85
C ASN A 182 -12.51 9.38 17.44
N ASP A 183 -11.82 10.14 18.30
CA ASP A 183 -10.46 10.66 18.09
C ASP A 183 -9.37 9.83 18.80
N GLY A 184 -9.75 8.90 19.68
CA GLY A 184 -8.87 7.92 20.30
C GLY A 184 -8.06 8.48 21.47
N ASP A 185 -8.62 9.43 22.21
CA ASP A 185 -7.95 10.16 23.29
C ASP A 185 -8.21 9.60 24.72
N ASP A 186 -8.92 8.48 24.82
CA ASP A 186 -9.42 7.80 26.03
C ASP A 186 -10.61 8.51 26.73
N GLU A 187 -11.18 9.59 26.16
CA GLU A 187 -12.42 10.25 26.62
C GLU A 187 -13.59 9.94 25.64
N ILE A 188 -14.83 9.87 26.16
CA ILE A 188 -16.02 9.50 25.37
C ILE A 188 -17.06 10.61 25.49
N ASP A 189 -17.67 10.99 24.37
CA ASP A 189 -18.69 12.02 24.19
C ASP A 189 -18.20 13.44 24.58
N GLU A 190 -17.15 13.91 23.90
CA GLU A 190 -16.47 15.19 24.16
C GLU A 190 -16.89 16.33 23.19
N PRO A 191 -16.77 17.63 23.56
CA PRO A 191 -17.12 18.76 22.67
C PRO A 191 -16.24 18.94 21.42
N ASP A 192 -15.06 18.33 21.43
CA ASP A 192 -14.04 18.31 20.39
C ASP A 192 -14.03 17.03 19.56
N GLU A 193 -14.92 16.08 19.82
CA GLU A 193 -15.24 15.05 18.82
C GLU A 193 -15.75 15.69 17.52
N GLY A 194 -15.48 15.04 16.39
CA GLY A 194 -15.63 15.56 15.04
C GLY A 194 -14.66 16.71 14.73
N VAL A 195 -13.47 16.72 15.33
CA VAL A 195 -12.37 17.65 14.99
C VAL A 195 -11.07 16.89 14.87
N ASP A 196 -10.33 17.13 13.79
CA ASP A 196 -9.04 16.50 13.55
C ASP A 196 -9.16 14.96 13.61
N GLU A 197 -10.29 14.43 13.14
CA GLU A 197 -10.63 13.01 13.23
C GLU A 197 -10.00 12.16 12.11
N PRO A 198 -9.70 10.88 12.36
CA PRO A 198 -9.08 10.01 11.37
C PRO A 198 -9.76 9.93 9.99
N ASP A 199 -11.06 10.16 9.91
CA ASP A 199 -11.86 10.08 8.69
C ASP A 199 -11.91 11.39 7.88
N GLU A 200 -11.53 12.53 8.48
CA GLU A 200 -11.28 13.79 7.78
C GLU A 200 -10.13 13.64 6.77
N PHE A 201 -9.18 12.74 7.05
CA PHE A 201 -8.12 12.38 6.12
C PHE A 201 -8.67 11.61 4.91
N SER A 202 -8.67 12.26 3.74
CA SER A 202 -9.11 11.63 2.49
C SER A 202 -7.95 11.41 1.50
N PRO A 203 -7.46 10.16 1.32
CA PRO A 203 -6.37 9.88 0.38
C PRO A 203 -6.68 10.25 -1.07
N THR A 204 -7.97 10.19 -1.45
CA THR A 204 -8.41 10.48 -2.83
C THR A 204 -8.64 11.97 -3.08
N ARG A 205 -8.79 12.76 -2.02
CA ARG A 205 -9.05 14.19 -2.07
C ARG A 205 -8.44 14.83 -0.83
N PRO A 206 -7.09 14.90 -0.74
CA PRO A 206 -6.41 15.45 0.42
C PRO A 206 -6.85 16.90 0.65
N TYR A 207 -6.93 17.27 1.91
CA TYR A 207 -7.34 18.59 2.36
C TYR A 207 -6.24 19.21 3.23
N GLY A 208 -6.27 20.53 3.46
CA GLY A 208 -5.17 21.20 4.17
C GLY A 208 -3.77 20.93 3.58
N ASP A 209 -2.87 20.45 4.42
CA ASP A 209 -1.52 19.99 4.09
C ASP A 209 -1.33 18.45 4.13
N ASP A 210 -2.44 17.71 4.12
CA ASP A 210 -2.45 16.26 3.97
C ASP A 210 -1.65 15.80 2.75
N ASN A 211 -0.88 14.74 2.97
CA ASN A 211 0.00 14.12 2.00
C ASN A 211 -0.14 12.58 2.02
N PRO A 212 -1.13 12.02 1.33
CA PRO A 212 -1.31 10.57 1.23
C PRO A 212 -0.19 9.90 0.45
N PHE A 213 0.14 8.67 0.84
CA PHE A 213 1.04 7.81 0.09
C PHE A 213 0.40 7.40 -1.24
N ASN A 214 1.04 7.78 -2.35
CA ASN A 214 0.62 7.37 -3.69
C ASN A 214 1.29 6.07 -4.13
N THR A 215 2.39 5.71 -3.47
CA THR A 215 3.13 4.47 -3.65
C THR A 215 3.68 3.97 -2.31
N VAL A 216 3.85 2.65 -2.15
CA VAL A 216 4.45 2.09 -0.92
C VAL A 216 5.91 2.51 -0.78
N GLU A 217 6.58 2.78 -1.90
CA GLU A 217 7.97 3.23 -1.97
C GLU A 217 8.20 4.62 -1.37
N GLU A 218 7.18 5.49 -1.30
CA GLU A 218 7.27 6.83 -0.72
C GLU A 218 7.62 6.82 0.77
N ILE A 219 7.40 5.71 1.48
CA ILE A 219 7.86 5.55 2.86
C ILE A 219 9.38 5.75 3.01
N ARG A 220 10.15 5.63 1.92
CA ARG A 220 11.59 5.88 1.90
C ARG A 220 11.97 7.36 1.91
N LEU A 221 11.01 8.25 1.67
CA LEU A 221 11.22 9.70 1.77
C LEU A 221 11.28 10.15 3.24
N ILE A 222 10.73 9.33 4.13
CA ILE A 222 10.72 9.57 5.56
C ILE A 222 12.13 9.46 6.12
N ARG A 223 12.49 10.41 6.97
CA ARG A 223 13.79 10.45 7.63
C ARG A 223 13.99 9.17 8.46
N GLY A 224 15.18 8.59 8.32
CA GLY A 224 15.52 7.33 8.99
C GLY A 224 15.02 6.06 8.29
N ILE A 225 14.07 6.13 7.34
CA ILE A 225 13.60 4.95 6.59
C ILE A 225 14.35 4.81 5.26
N GLY A 226 15.41 4.01 5.26
CA GLY A 226 16.19 3.71 4.05
C GLY A 226 15.81 2.39 3.36
N ASP A 227 16.51 2.07 2.27
CA ASP A 227 16.34 0.83 1.49
C ASP A 227 16.37 -0.46 2.35
N LYS A 228 17.21 -0.48 3.38
CA LYS A 228 17.37 -1.64 4.26
C LYS A 228 16.14 -1.87 5.12
N THR A 229 15.53 -0.80 5.61
CA THR A 229 14.32 -0.83 6.44
C THR A 229 13.13 -1.17 5.56
N PHE A 230 13.00 -0.46 4.44
CA PHE A 230 11.96 -0.70 3.44
C PHE A 230 11.87 -2.15 3.01
N LYS A 231 13.00 -2.78 2.64
CA LYS A 231 13.02 -4.19 2.23
C LYS A 231 12.53 -5.18 3.29
N LYS A 232 12.57 -4.82 4.59
CA LYS A 232 12.07 -5.67 5.68
C LYS A 232 10.57 -5.55 5.89
N ILE A 233 9.99 -4.39 5.52
CA ILE A 233 8.60 -4.05 5.85
C ILE A 233 7.68 -4.06 4.63
N LYS A 234 8.22 -3.87 3.42
CA LYS A 234 7.44 -3.68 2.18
C LYS A 234 6.37 -4.75 1.91
N ASP A 235 6.61 -5.99 2.32
CA ASP A 235 5.70 -7.10 2.04
C ASP A 235 4.50 -7.12 3.00
N TYR A 236 4.53 -6.31 4.07
CA TYR A 236 3.45 -6.13 5.05
C TYR A 236 2.65 -4.84 4.81
N LEU A 237 3.03 -4.02 3.83
CA LEU A 237 2.46 -2.69 3.60
C LEU A 237 1.69 -2.63 2.29
N THR A 238 0.65 -1.81 2.26
CA THR A 238 -0.13 -1.46 1.06
C THR A 238 -0.61 -0.01 1.13
N ILE A 239 -1.17 0.47 0.03
CA ILE A 239 -1.92 1.74 -0.05
C ILE A 239 -3.35 1.54 -0.59
N TYR A 240 -3.70 0.30 -0.97
CA TYR A 240 -4.90 0.00 -1.74
C TYR A 240 -6.03 -0.62 -0.93
N SER A 241 -5.72 -1.19 0.25
CA SER A 241 -6.71 -1.85 1.11
C SER A 241 -7.41 -0.84 2.01
N TYR A 242 -8.67 -0.52 1.76
CA TYR A 242 -9.47 0.29 2.68
C TYR A 242 -10.74 -0.47 3.04
N ASP A 243 -11.09 -0.51 4.33
CA ASP A 243 -12.45 -0.89 4.72
C ASP A 243 -13.37 0.27 4.33
N LYS A 244 -14.42 -0.04 3.58
CA LYS A 244 -15.45 0.94 3.23
C LYS A 244 -16.37 1.26 4.40
N ASN A 245 -16.20 0.56 5.52
CA ASN A 245 -17.10 0.55 6.66
C ASN A 245 -18.56 0.27 6.26
N VAL A 246 -18.74 -0.59 5.24
CA VAL A 246 -20.05 -1.01 4.75
C VAL A 246 -20.23 -2.53 4.81
N ASP A 247 -21.47 -2.97 4.95
CA ASP A 247 -21.87 -4.35 4.75
C ASP A 247 -21.84 -4.73 3.25
N LYS A 248 -22.12 -6.00 2.94
CA LYS A 248 -22.12 -6.51 1.56
C LYS A 248 -23.24 -5.89 0.71
N GLU A 249 -24.26 -5.30 1.34
CA GLU A 249 -25.35 -4.57 0.72
C GLU A 249 -25.03 -3.07 0.50
N GLY A 250 -23.88 -2.59 0.98
CA GLY A 250 -23.42 -1.22 0.84
C GLY A 250 -24.02 -0.25 1.88
N ASN A 251 -24.65 -0.75 2.94
CA ASN A 251 -25.07 0.08 4.06
C ASN A 251 -23.89 0.27 5.01
N LEU A 252 -23.82 1.42 5.68
CA LEU A 252 -22.89 1.62 6.79
C LEU A 252 -23.05 0.47 7.79
N ARG A 253 -21.93 -0.11 8.22
CA ARG A 253 -21.98 -1.16 9.24
C ARG A 253 -22.59 -0.56 10.50
N ILE A 254 -23.54 -1.29 11.06
CA ILE A 254 -24.09 -0.95 12.37
C ILE A 254 -22.96 -1.19 13.36
N ASN A 255 -22.58 -0.16 14.11
CA ASN A 255 -21.64 -0.33 15.21
C ASN A 255 -22.25 -1.36 16.18
N ILE A 256 -21.48 -2.41 16.49
CA ILE A 256 -21.93 -3.52 17.34
C ILE A 256 -21.57 -3.31 18.81
N ASN A 257 -20.97 -2.16 19.15
CA ASN A 257 -20.70 -1.73 20.50
C ASN A 257 -21.85 -0.87 21.04
#